data_AF-A0AAU1XK08-F1
#
_entry.id   AF-A0AAU1XK08-F1
#
_cell.length_a   1.000
_cell.length_b   1.000
_cell.length_c   1.000
_cell.angle_alpha   90.00
_cell.angle_beta   90.00
_cell.angle_gamma   90.00
#
_symmetry.space_group_name_H-M   'P 1'
#
loop_
_entity.id
_entity.type
_entity.pdbx_description
1 polymer ?
#
loop_
_entity_poly.entity_id
_entity_poly.type
_entity_poly.pdbx_seq_one_letter_code
_entity_poly.pdbx_strand_id
1 'polypeptide(L)'
;MRAAVRRLGQGAAGAGVVVTLAVAGWLVWLLPGPQMAAVLGFGPVDGVVTIHRCYEATDAEGYATGTDCTGWYTPRRSGEPEREIVLDTAGDDYRFGTHVEVRTARGRAYELSGSAVFNLGTATGLLLVPFLTLASWLFSCARHGRVEDGELYFLAAMGGLLAAIVLGALAGMVVGIGTFVF
;
A
#
# COMPACT_ATOMS: atom_id res chain seq x y z
N MET A 1 -8.77 -46.25 -5.27
CA MET A 1 -9.34 -45.03 -5.89
C MET A 1 -9.41 -43.84 -4.92
N ARG A 2 -10.00 -43.95 -3.71
CA ARG A 2 -10.11 -42.83 -2.74
C ARG A 2 -8.77 -42.17 -2.36
N ALA A 3 -7.69 -42.94 -2.22
CA ALA A 3 -6.37 -42.39 -1.87
C ALA A 3 -5.71 -41.58 -3.00
N ALA A 4 -5.93 -41.96 -4.27
CA ALA A 4 -5.40 -41.24 -5.43
C ALA A 4 -6.13 -39.92 -5.65
N VAL A 5 -7.47 -39.93 -5.52
CA VAL A 5 -8.31 -38.72 -5.58
C VAL A 5 -7.94 -37.74 -4.46
N ARG A 6 -7.65 -38.24 -3.25
CA ARG A 6 -7.20 -37.43 -2.12
C ARG A 6 -5.86 -36.75 -2.40
N ARG A 7 -4.87 -37.48 -2.93
CA ARG A 7 -3.57 -36.90 -3.31
C ARG A 7 -3.69 -35.84 -4.43
N LEU A 8 -4.57 -36.06 -5.40
CA LEU A 8 -4.86 -35.11 -6.47
C LEU A 8 -5.50 -33.82 -5.94
N GLY A 9 -6.47 -33.94 -5.03
CA GLY A 9 -7.11 -32.79 -4.38
C GLY A 9 -6.13 -31.98 -3.50
N GLN A 10 -5.21 -32.66 -2.81
CA GLN A 10 -4.15 -31.99 -2.05
C GLN A 10 -3.18 -31.22 -2.96
N GLY A 11 -2.80 -31.81 -4.10
CA GLY A 11 -1.96 -31.13 -5.10
C GLY A 11 -2.63 -29.90 -5.70
N ALA A 12 -3.91 -29.99 -6.06
CA ALA A 12 -4.67 -28.87 -6.61
C ALA A 12 -4.84 -27.73 -5.59
N ALA A 13 -5.21 -28.04 -4.35
CA ALA A 13 -5.35 -27.04 -3.30
C ALA A 13 -4.00 -26.38 -2.95
N GLY A 14 -2.91 -27.15 -2.88
CA GLY A 14 -1.55 -26.63 -2.68
C GLY A 14 -1.09 -25.70 -3.81
N ALA A 15 -1.34 -26.06 -5.06
CA ALA A 15 -1.09 -25.18 -6.21
C ALA A 15 -1.92 -23.89 -6.14
N GLY A 16 -3.18 -24.00 -5.71
CA GLY A 16 -4.08 -22.86 -5.50
C GLY A 16 -3.53 -21.86 -4.48
N VAL A 17 -2.91 -22.31 -3.39
CA VAL A 17 -2.22 -21.44 -2.42
C VAL A 17 -1.12 -20.63 -3.10
N VAL A 18 -0.24 -21.30 -3.83
CA VAL A 18 0.92 -20.66 -4.49
C VAL A 18 0.45 -19.62 -5.50
N VAL A 19 -0.54 -19.96 -6.34
CA VAL A 19 -1.11 -19.04 -7.32
C VAL A 19 -1.75 -17.83 -6.64
N THR A 20 -2.54 -18.05 -5.59
CA THR A 20 -3.22 -16.97 -4.85
C THR A 20 -2.21 -15.99 -4.26
N LEU A 21 -1.15 -16.50 -3.61
CA LEU A 21 -0.10 -15.65 -3.02
C LEU A 21 0.75 -14.96 -4.09
N ALA A 22 1.04 -15.63 -5.21
CA ALA A 22 1.77 -15.04 -6.32
C ALA A 22 1.00 -13.88 -6.95
N VAL A 23 -0.32 -14.04 -7.16
CA VAL A 23 -1.20 -12.97 -7.64
C VAL A 23 -1.26 -11.83 -6.63
N ALA A 24 -1.40 -12.12 -5.34
CA ALA A 24 -1.41 -11.09 -4.30
C ALA A 24 -0.11 -10.28 -4.29
N GLY A 25 1.05 -10.94 -4.31
CA GLY A 25 2.35 -10.29 -4.37
C GLY A 25 2.54 -9.48 -5.65
N TRP A 26 2.09 -10.01 -6.80
CA TRP A 26 2.13 -9.31 -8.07
C TRP A 26 1.24 -8.05 -8.07
N LEU A 27 0.03 -8.12 -7.50
CA LEU A 27 -0.85 -6.97 -7.37
C LEU A 27 -0.28 -5.92 -6.42
N VAL A 28 0.29 -6.32 -5.27
CA VAL A 28 0.96 -5.38 -4.37
C VAL A 28 2.13 -4.69 -5.08
N TRP A 29 2.94 -5.44 -5.81
CA TRP A 29 4.03 -4.89 -6.61
C TRP A 29 3.54 -3.92 -7.70
N LEU A 30 2.42 -4.26 -8.36
CA LEU A 30 1.86 -3.47 -9.46
C LEU A 30 0.95 -2.32 -9.05
N LEU A 31 0.48 -2.24 -7.81
CA LEU A 31 -0.49 -1.21 -7.40
C LEU A 31 0.12 -0.25 -6.38
N PRO A 32 0.27 -0.61 -5.08
CA PRO A 32 0.84 0.28 -4.06
C PRO A 32 2.37 0.21 -3.95
N GLY A 33 3.02 -0.81 -4.49
CA GLY A 33 4.44 -1.12 -4.20
C GLY A 33 5.40 0.05 -4.40
N PRO A 34 5.46 0.66 -5.60
CA PRO A 34 6.36 1.79 -5.86
C PRO A 34 6.08 3.01 -4.99
N GLN A 35 4.82 3.32 -4.73
CA GLN A 35 4.38 4.45 -3.91
C GLN A 35 4.73 4.21 -2.44
N MET A 36 4.48 3.01 -1.93
CA MET A 36 4.91 2.59 -0.59
C MET A 36 6.43 2.66 -0.43
N ALA A 37 7.18 2.26 -1.46
CA ALA A 37 8.64 2.37 -1.43
C ALA A 37 9.10 3.83 -1.34
N ALA A 38 8.47 4.72 -2.11
CA ALA A 38 8.77 6.14 -2.11
C ALA A 38 8.40 6.80 -0.76
N VAL A 39 7.21 6.53 -0.23
CA VAL A 39 6.72 7.09 1.04
C VAL A 39 7.54 6.60 2.22
N LEU A 40 7.84 5.30 2.30
CA LEU A 40 8.65 4.73 3.40
C LEU A 40 10.13 5.12 3.32
N GLY A 41 10.53 5.87 2.29
CA GLY A 41 11.89 6.37 2.16
C GLY A 41 12.90 5.32 1.71
N PHE A 42 12.46 4.23 1.07
CA PHE A 42 13.38 3.24 0.54
C PHE A 42 14.17 3.81 -0.66
N GLY A 43 15.49 3.78 -0.56
CA GLY A 43 16.39 4.33 -1.58
C GLY A 43 16.74 5.81 -1.38
N PRO A 44 17.62 6.37 -2.22
CA PRO A 44 18.00 7.78 -2.14
C PRO A 44 16.83 8.70 -2.49
N VAL A 45 16.90 9.94 -2.03
CA VAL A 45 16.00 11.03 -2.46
C VAL A 45 16.20 11.29 -3.95
N ASP A 46 15.11 11.36 -4.71
CA ASP A 46 15.15 11.58 -6.15
C ASP A 46 15.35 13.05 -6.52
N GLY A 47 14.83 13.96 -5.71
CA GLY A 47 14.97 15.41 -5.92
C GLY A 47 14.26 16.22 -4.86
N VAL A 48 14.09 17.51 -5.14
CA VAL A 48 13.43 18.48 -4.26
C VAL A 48 12.23 19.05 -4.97
N VAL A 49 11.09 19.15 -4.28
CA VAL A 49 9.92 19.89 -4.76
C VAL A 49 9.89 21.24 -4.07
N THR A 50 9.84 22.30 -4.87
CA THR A 50 9.58 23.66 -4.40
C THR A 50 8.08 23.90 -4.47
N ILE A 51 7.44 23.97 -3.29
CA ILE A 51 5.98 24.05 -3.16
C ILE A 51 5.46 25.37 -3.73
N HIS A 52 4.47 25.28 -4.60
CA HIS A 52 3.74 26.42 -5.13
C HIS A 52 2.42 26.61 -4.38
N ARG A 53 1.59 25.56 -4.30
CA ARG A 53 0.28 25.64 -3.67
C ARG A 53 -0.14 24.28 -3.13
N CYS A 54 -0.64 24.26 -1.90
CA CYS A 54 -1.31 23.12 -1.32
C CYS A 54 -2.83 23.30 -1.37
N TYR A 55 -3.54 22.18 -1.47
CA TYR A 55 -4.99 22.11 -1.45
C TYR A 55 -5.43 20.77 -0.83
N GLU A 56 -6.65 20.75 -0.31
CA GLU A 56 -7.25 19.53 0.20
C GLU A 56 -7.56 18.57 -0.97
N ALA A 57 -6.97 17.37 -0.91
CA ALA A 57 -7.16 16.35 -1.91
C ALA A 57 -8.48 15.62 -1.65
N THR A 58 -9.30 15.46 -2.69
CA THR A 58 -10.59 14.77 -2.58
C THR A 58 -10.62 13.49 -3.41
N ASP A 59 -11.30 12.46 -2.92
CA ASP A 59 -11.62 11.28 -3.73
C ASP A 59 -12.68 11.58 -4.80
N ALA A 60 -13.07 10.56 -5.57
CA ALA A 60 -14.06 10.70 -6.64
C ALA A 60 -15.44 11.12 -6.14
N GLU A 61 -15.72 10.85 -4.87
CA GLU A 61 -16.96 11.18 -4.16
C GLU A 61 -16.90 12.54 -3.46
N GLY A 62 -15.73 13.20 -3.45
CA GLY A 62 -15.52 14.53 -2.87
C GLY A 62 -15.13 14.52 -1.39
N TYR A 63 -14.82 13.36 -0.80
CA TYR A 63 -14.33 13.27 0.57
C TYR A 63 -12.84 13.59 0.66
N ALA A 64 -12.46 14.30 1.72
CA ALA A 64 -11.08 14.63 2.01
C ALA A 64 -10.24 13.36 2.22
N THR A 65 -9.16 13.22 1.44
CA THR A 65 -8.22 12.09 1.50
C THR A 65 -6.84 12.50 1.99
N GLY A 66 -6.59 13.82 2.14
CA GLY A 66 -5.35 14.38 2.63
C GLY A 66 -5.09 15.76 2.03
N THR A 67 -3.84 16.17 2.04
CA THR A 67 -3.38 17.42 1.43
C THR A 67 -2.50 17.07 0.24
N ASP A 68 -2.77 17.65 -0.92
CA ASP A 68 -1.89 17.58 -2.08
C ASP A 68 -1.24 18.93 -2.30
N CYS A 69 0.04 18.92 -2.67
CA CYS A 69 0.77 20.15 -2.96
C CYS A 69 1.36 20.12 -4.38
N THR A 70 1.01 21.12 -5.18
CA THR A 70 1.65 21.38 -6.48
C THR A 70 2.94 22.15 -6.30
N GLY A 71 3.95 21.83 -7.10
CA GLY A 71 5.24 22.50 -7.05
C GLY A 71 6.15 22.16 -8.22
N TRP A 72 7.31 22.81 -8.25
CA TRP A 72 8.36 22.55 -9.23
C TRP A 72 9.36 21.54 -8.68
N TYR A 73 9.52 20.42 -9.38
CA TYR A 73 10.45 19.35 -9.05
C TYR A 73 11.82 19.58 -9.70
N THR A 74 12.82 19.80 -8.87
CA THR A 74 14.23 19.86 -9.25
C THR A 74 14.86 18.48 -9.02
N PRO A 75 15.17 17.71 -10.08
CA PRO A 75 15.78 16.39 -9.95
C PRO A 75 17.22 16.47 -9.43
N ARG A 76 17.62 15.48 -8.63
CA ARG A 76 19.01 15.37 -8.14
C ARG A 76 19.95 14.78 -9.19
N ARG A 77 19.43 13.99 -10.13
CA ARG A 77 20.22 13.40 -11.22
C ARG A 77 20.43 14.41 -12.33
N SER A 78 21.66 14.54 -12.79
CA SER A 78 22.00 15.37 -13.94
C SER A 78 21.33 14.82 -15.22
N GLY A 79 20.70 15.71 -15.99
CA GLY A 79 20.08 15.38 -17.28
C GLY A 79 18.57 15.14 -17.24
N GLU A 80 17.95 15.08 -16.06
CA GLU A 80 16.50 15.11 -15.94
C GLU A 80 16.01 16.57 -15.91
N PRO A 81 14.99 16.96 -16.70
CA PRO A 81 14.50 18.32 -16.70
C PRO A 81 13.68 18.62 -15.45
N GLU A 82 13.75 19.87 -15.01
CA GLU A 82 12.81 20.43 -14.04
C GLU A 82 11.39 20.38 -14.63
N ARG A 83 10.42 20.00 -13.79
CA ARG A 83 9.02 19.87 -14.21
C ARG A 83 8.07 20.17 -13.07
N GLU A 84 6.85 20.54 -13.39
CA GLU A 84 5.77 20.58 -12.41
C GLU A 84 5.41 19.16 -11.96
N ILE A 85 5.21 18.97 -10.65
CA ILE A 85 4.77 17.71 -10.06
C ILE A 85 3.82 17.98 -8.90
N VAL A 86 3.00 16.99 -8.59
CA VAL A 86 2.19 16.96 -7.37
C VAL A 86 2.90 16.12 -6.32
N LEU A 87 3.13 16.71 -5.15
CA LEU A 87 3.41 16.04 -3.90
C LEU A 87 2.10 15.46 -3.37
N ASP A 88 1.96 14.15 -3.50
CA ASP A 88 0.75 13.39 -3.18
C ASP A 88 0.72 13.08 -1.68
N THR A 89 -0.41 13.38 -1.02
CA THR A 89 -0.60 13.10 0.40
C THR A 89 0.51 13.71 1.28
N ALA A 90 0.73 15.02 1.12
CA ALA A 90 1.66 15.81 1.92
C ALA A 90 1.40 15.66 3.43
N GLY A 91 2.46 15.75 4.22
CA GLY A 91 2.41 15.67 5.67
C GLY A 91 1.83 16.90 6.35
N ASP A 92 1.92 18.06 5.71
CA ASP A 92 1.39 19.32 6.22
C ASP A 92 1.00 20.29 5.08
N ASP A 93 0.32 21.36 5.41
CA ASP A 93 0.05 22.49 4.51
C ASP A 93 1.30 23.39 4.42
N TYR A 94 2.16 23.08 3.44
CA TYR A 94 3.40 23.80 3.23
C TYR A 94 3.18 25.20 2.66
N ARG A 95 3.98 26.16 3.16
CA ARG A 95 4.01 27.52 2.62
C ARG A 95 4.61 27.53 1.22
N PHE A 96 4.18 28.50 0.41
CA PHE A 96 4.80 28.81 -0.88
C PHE A 96 6.32 28.95 -0.74
N GLY A 97 7.07 28.32 -1.65
CA GLY A 97 8.53 28.34 -1.70
C GLY A 97 9.22 27.35 -0.75
N THR A 98 8.47 26.55 0.01
CA THR A 98 9.05 25.49 0.84
C THR A 98 9.72 24.44 -0.03
N HIS A 99 10.91 23.99 0.36
CA HIS A 99 11.65 22.92 -0.31
C HIS A 99 11.46 21.61 0.45
N VAL A 100 10.93 20.60 -0.23
CA VAL A 100 10.66 19.27 0.35
C VAL A 100 11.48 18.23 -0.40
N GLU A 101 12.22 17.40 0.33
CA GLU A 101 12.93 16.26 -0.24
C GLU A 101 11.95 15.13 -0.55
N VAL A 102 11.93 14.69 -1.81
CA VAL A 102 10.92 13.72 -2.27
C VAL A 102 11.54 12.51 -2.98
N ARG A 103 10.78 11.43 -2.97
CA ARG A 103 10.95 10.30 -3.87
C ARG A 103 9.80 10.28 -4.86
N THR A 104 10.06 9.85 -6.08
CA THR A 104 9.09 9.87 -7.15
C THR A 104 8.61 8.46 -7.47
N ALA A 105 7.31 8.29 -7.65
CA ALA A 105 6.73 7.06 -8.13
C ALA A 105 5.58 7.38 -9.06
N ARG A 106 5.57 6.76 -10.25
CA ARG A 106 4.49 6.90 -11.25
C ARG A 106 4.13 8.34 -11.60
N GLY A 107 5.13 9.21 -11.67
CA GLY A 107 4.94 10.62 -12.03
C GLY A 107 4.41 11.51 -10.91
N ARG A 108 4.31 11.02 -9.67
CA ARG A 108 4.02 11.82 -8.47
C ARG A 108 5.20 11.84 -7.51
N ALA A 109 5.29 12.90 -6.72
CA ALA A 109 6.25 13.04 -5.65
C ALA A 109 5.63 12.57 -4.32
N TYR A 110 6.47 11.95 -3.50
CA TYR A 110 6.10 11.40 -2.21
C TYR A 110 7.16 11.81 -1.19
N GLU A 111 6.69 12.24 -0.04
CA GLU A 111 7.49 12.36 1.17
C GLU A 111 7.05 11.33 2.21
N LEU A 112 7.81 11.23 3.29
CA LEU A 112 7.37 10.43 4.43
C LEU A 112 6.34 11.23 5.22
N SER A 113 5.06 10.87 5.08
CA SER A 113 3.97 11.47 5.83
C SER A 113 3.07 10.42 6.49
N GLY A 114 2.49 10.77 7.64
CA GLY A 114 1.56 9.88 8.35
C GLY A 114 0.30 9.57 7.54
N SER A 115 -0.22 10.57 6.82
CA SER A 115 -1.35 10.45 5.90
C SER A 115 -1.04 9.50 4.74
N ALA A 116 0.14 9.60 4.11
CA ALA A 116 0.51 8.72 3.00
C ALA A 116 0.68 7.26 3.47
N VAL A 117 1.30 7.06 4.65
CA VAL A 117 1.45 5.73 5.24
C VAL A 117 0.10 5.14 5.62
N PHE A 118 -0.81 5.94 6.18
CA PHE A 118 -2.17 5.49 6.47
C PHE A 118 -2.89 5.05 5.19
N ASN A 119 -2.94 5.90 4.16
CA ASN A 119 -3.69 5.65 2.94
C ASN A 119 -3.14 4.44 2.18
N LEU A 120 -1.84 4.43 1.89
CA LEU A 120 -1.21 3.35 1.13
C LEU A 120 -1.10 2.05 1.93
N GLY A 121 -0.85 2.15 3.25
CA GLY A 121 -0.80 1.00 4.15
C GLY A 121 -2.16 0.32 4.27
N THR A 122 -3.23 1.10 4.49
CA THR A 122 -4.60 0.59 4.55
C THR A 122 -5.01 -0.02 3.21
N ALA A 123 -4.77 0.67 2.09
CA ALA A 123 -5.07 0.13 0.76
C ALA A 123 -4.35 -1.20 0.49
N THR A 124 -3.07 -1.30 0.88
CA THR A 124 -2.29 -2.53 0.75
C THR A 124 -2.86 -3.65 1.62
N GLY A 125 -3.23 -3.35 2.86
CA GLY A 125 -3.83 -4.32 3.77
C GLY A 125 -5.18 -4.84 3.26
N LEU A 126 -6.08 -3.92 2.87
CA LEU A 126 -7.39 -4.27 2.31
C LEU A 126 -7.26 -5.10 1.02
N LEU A 127 -6.26 -4.82 0.18
CA LEU A 127 -5.94 -5.63 -0.98
C LEU A 127 -5.52 -7.05 -0.59
N LEU A 128 -4.65 -7.21 0.43
CA LEU A 128 -4.05 -8.50 0.79
C LEU A 128 -4.99 -9.44 1.54
N VAL A 129 -5.86 -8.93 2.43
CA VAL A 129 -6.73 -9.74 3.29
C VAL A 129 -7.52 -10.82 2.53
N PRO A 130 -8.26 -10.53 1.44
CA PRO A 130 -9.02 -11.58 0.74
C PRO A 130 -8.13 -12.70 0.19
N PHE A 131 -6.93 -12.38 -0.31
CA PHE A 131 -6.00 -13.38 -0.84
C PHE A 131 -5.39 -14.24 0.28
N LEU A 132 -5.03 -13.62 1.40
CA LEU A 132 -4.47 -14.33 2.55
C LEU A 132 -5.52 -15.26 3.17
N THR A 133 -6.77 -14.81 3.28
CA THR A 133 -7.87 -15.65 3.74
C THR A 133 -8.07 -16.83 2.80
N LEU A 134 -8.18 -16.59 1.49
CA LEU A 134 -8.37 -17.66 0.50
C LEU A 134 -7.19 -18.66 0.52
N ALA A 135 -5.96 -18.16 0.59
CA ALA A 135 -4.77 -19.00 0.69
C ALA A 135 -4.79 -19.85 1.97
N SER A 136 -5.19 -19.29 3.11
CA SER A 136 -5.28 -20.04 4.37
C SER A 136 -6.36 -21.14 4.32
N TRP A 137 -7.49 -20.88 3.67
CA TRP A 137 -8.56 -21.86 3.47
C TRP A 137 -8.10 -23.00 2.55
N LEU A 138 -7.51 -22.66 1.39
CA LEU A 138 -6.94 -23.65 0.46
C LEU A 138 -5.83 -24.49 1.11
N PHE A 139 -4.98 -23.87 1.92
CA PHE A 139 -3.93 -24.56 2.66
C PHE A 139 -4.53 -25.57 3.66
N SER A 140 -5.61 -25.20 4.36
CA SER A 140 -6.31 -26.12 5.26
C SER A 140 -6.96 -27.29 4.52
N CYS A 141 -7.59 -27.01 3.37
CA CYS A 141 -8.14 -28.05 2.49
C CYS A 141 -7.05 -29.03 2.01
N ALA A 142 -5.87 -28.51 1.63
CA ALA A 142 -4.72 -29.31 1.23
C ALA A 142 -4.20 -30.17 2.40
N ARG A 143 -4.13 -29.60 3.60
CA ARG A 143 -3.64 -30.31 4.80
C ARG A 143 -4.55 -31.46 5.20
N HIS A 144 -5.87 -31.25 5.21
CA HIS A 144 -6.83 -32.27 5.64
C HIS A 144 -7.26 -33.21 4.50
N GLY A 145 -7.00 -32.83 3.24
CA GLY A 145 -7.36 -33.59 2.05
C GLY A 145 -8.87 -33.71 1.87
N ARG A 146 -9.62 -32.69 2.31
CA ARG A 146 -11.07 -32.53 2.18
C ARG A 146 -11.38 -31.03 2.09
N VAL A 147 -12.56 -30.69 1.61
CA VAL A 147 -13.05 -29.31 1.64
C VAL A 147 -13.44 -28.98 3.09
N GLU A 148 -12.83 -27.93 3.65
CA GLU A 148 -13.14 -27.42 4.99
C GLU A 148 -14.25 -26.36 4.91
N ASP A 149 -15.00 -26.22 6.00
CA ASP A 149 -16.02 -25.16 6.12
C ASP A 149 -15.38 -23.77 6.05
N GLY A 150 -16.05 -22.84 5.37
CA GLY A 150 -15.59 -21.48 5.12
C GLY A 150 -15.95 -20.48 6.21
N GLU A 151 -16.84 -20.80 7.14
CA GLU A 151 -17.38 -19.85 8.12
C GLU A 151 -16.29 -19.14 8.95
N LEU A 152 -15.34 -19.91 9.49
CA LEU A 152 -14.23 -19.34 10.26
C LEU A 152 -13.33 -18.43 9.41
N TYR A 153 -13.14 -18.76 8.14
CA TYR A 153 -12.32 -17.98 7.22
C TYR A 153 -13.01 -16.68 6.81
N PHE A 154 -14.34 -16.69 6.69
CA PHE A 154 -15.12 -15.49 6.50
C PHE A 154 -15.00 -14.53 7.69
N LEU A 155 -15.12 -15.05 8.93
CA LEU A 155 -14.90 -14.26 10.14
C LEU A 155 -13.46 -13.74 10.21
N ALA A 156 -12.48 -14.56 9.85
CA ALA A 156 -11.07 -14.16 9.77
C ALA A 156 -10.84 -13.05 8.72
N ALA A 157 -11.51 -13.10 7.56
CA ALA A 157 -11.46 -12.02 6.57
C ALA A 157 -12.04 -10.72 7.14
N MET A 158 -13.19 -10.77 7.80
CA MET A 158 -13.80 -9.58 8.42
C MET A 158 -12.88 -8.98 9.48
N GLY A 159 -12.35 -9.81 10.38
CA GLY A 159 -11.37 -9.38 11.38
C GLY A 159 -10.08 -8.84 10.75
N GLY A 160 -9.59 -9.46 9.68
CA GLY A 160 -8.41 -9.02 8.94
C GLY A 160 -8.60 -7.66 8.25
N LEU A 161 -9.78 -7.41 7.68
CA LEU A 161 -10.11 -6.11 7.06
C LEU A 161 -10.15 -5.01 8.13
N LEU A 162 -10.77 -5.27 9.28
CA LEU A 162 -10.76 -4.34 10.40
C LEU A 162 -9.33 -4.10 10.91
N ALA A 163 -8.54 -5.17 11.06
CA ALA A 163 -7.16 -5.08 11.48
C ALA A 163 -6.30 -4.28 10.50
N ALA A 164 -6.52 -4.42 9.19
CA ALA A 164 -5.81 -3.64 8.17
C ALA A 164 -6.03 -2.12 8.35
N ILE A 165 -7.28 -1.72 8.62
CA ILE A 165 -7.62 -0.31 8.88
C ILE A 165 -6.96 0.17 10.18
N VAL A 166 -7.07 -0.60 11.26
CA VAL A 166 -6.48 -0.25 12.56
C VAL A 166 -4.95 -0.15 12.47
N LEU A 167 -4.30 -1.13 11.83
CA LEU A 167 -2.84 -1.13 11.65
C LEU A 167 -2.38 0.02 10.75
N GLY A 168 -3.12 0.32 9.69
CA GLY A 168 -2.88 1.50 8.86
C GLY A 168 -2.94 2.77 9.71
N ALA A 169 -3.98 2.93 10.53
CA ALA A 169 -4.17 4.10 11.39
C ALA A 169 -3.02 4.25 12.41
N LEU A 170 -2.64 3.14 13.06
CA LEU A 170 -1.54 3.13 14.01
C LEU A 170 -0.20 3.47 13.34
N ALA A 171 0.08 2.90 12.16
CA ALA A 171 1.29 3.18 11.42
C ALA A 171 1.35 4.66 10.99
N GLY A 172 0.25 5.18 10.44
CA GLY A 172 0.13 6.59 10.08
C GLY A 172 0.32 7.51 11.28
N MET A 173 -0.25 7.17 12.44
CA MET A 173 -0.09 7.94 13.68
C MET A 173 1.35 7.94 14.18
N VAL A 174 2.02 6.79 14.19
CA VAL A 174 3.43 6.69 14.59
C VAL A 174 4.32 7.53 13.69
N VAL A 175 4.11 7.47 12.38
CA VAL A 175 4.87 8.25 11.41
C VAL A 175 4.58 9.74 11.57
N GLY A 176 3.31 10.13 11.69
CA GLY A 176 2.92 11.54 11.90
C GLY A 176 3.51 12.14 13.17
N ILE A 177 3.54 11.38 14.28
CA ILE A 177 4.23 11.81 15.50
C ILE A 177 5.73 11.94 15.26
N GLY A 178 6.35 10.96 14.59
CA GLY A 178 7.77 10.99 14.27
C GLY A 178 8.17 12.21 13.44
N THR A 179 7.42 12.52 12.38
CA THR A 179 7.71 13.67 11.50
C THR A 179 7.38 15.03 12.13
N PHE A 180 6.55 15.06 13.17
CA PHE A 180 6.25 16.29 13.91
C PHE A 180 7.30 16.59 15.01
N VAL A 181 7.89 15.55 15.59
CA VAL A 181 8.81 15.67 16.73
C VAL A 181 10.28 15.86 16.30
N PHE A 182 10.66 15.34 15.13
CA PHE A 182 12.03 15.37 14.58
C PHE A 182 12.10 16.21 13.31
#